data_AF-A0A0D7DWS5-F1
#
_entry.id   AF-A0A0D7DWS5-F1
#
_cell.length_a   1.000
_cell.length_b   1.000
_cell.length_c   1.000
_cell.angle_alpha   90.00
_cell.angle_beta   90.00
_cell.angle_gamma   90.00
#
_symmetry.space_group_name_H-M   'P 1'
#
loop_
_entity.id
_entity.type
_entity.pdbx_description
1 polymer ?
#
loop_
_entity_poly.entity_id
_entity_poly.type
_entity_poly.pdbx_seq_one_letter_code
_entity_poly.pdbx_strand_id
1 'polypeptide(L)'
;AMLTAVRALHKAKVILPIDCHLLFTLSEEVGVGASAVLHGDVSELVAVDNGTIAPNQNTSTYGVTIAMQDSSGPFDWHLTRSLLKLAQDNDIEHSRDVFRYYRSDGAAAVEAGNDIRAALVCFGLDASHGWERTHKDSLIALTRLLVLYMQSEPLFRRDQQALGPVGDLPPAEIEPLT
;
A
#
# COMPACT_ATOMS: atom_id res chain seq x y z
N ALA A 1 -2.61 -12.48 3.24
CA ALA A 1 -2.96 -12.05 1.88
C ALA A 1 -1.77 -12.09 0.92
N MET A 2 -0.66 -11.41 1.23
CA MET A 2 0.54 -11.34 0.36
C MET A 2 1.04 -12.70 -0.18
N LEU A 3 1.28 -13.67 0.70
CA LEU A 3 1.72 -15.01 0.27
C LEU A 3 0.70 -15.71 -0.63
N THR A 4 -0.60 -15.48 -0.41
CA THR A 4 -1.67 -16.02 -1.27
C THR A 4 -1.64 -15.38 -2.65
N ALA A 5 -1.43 -14.06 -2.72
CA ALA A 5 -1.32 -13.33 -3.98
C ALA A 5 -0.12 -13.84 -4.80
N VAL A 6 1.06 -13.95 -4.19
CA VAL A 6 2.26 -14.47 -4.86
C VAL A 6 2.10 -15.93 -5.27
N ARG A 7 1.49 -16.76 -4.43
CA ARG A 7 1.18 -18.15 -4.80
C ARG A 7 0.25 -18.22 -6.01
N ALA A 8 -0.74 -17.34 -6.10
CA ALA A 8 -1.67 -17.30 -7.23
C ALA A 8 -0.94 -16.90 -8.53
N LEU A 9 -0.13 -15.84 -8.49
CA LEU A 9 0.70 -15.38 -9.62
C LEU A 9 1.69 -16.47 -10.07
N HIS A 10 2.38 -17.10 -9.13
CA HIS A 10 3.35 -18.15 -9.41
C HIS A 10 2.69 -19.38 -10.07
N LYS A 11 1.53 -19.81 -9.55
CA LYS A 11 0.77 -20.93 -10.14
C LYS A 11 0.27 -20.61 -11.55
N ALA A 12 -0.14 -19.36 -11.79
CA ALA A 12 -0.57 -18.88 -13.10
C ALA A 12 0.60 -18.60 -14.06
N LYS A 13 1.85 -18.68 -13.58
CA LYS A 13 3.08 -18.39 -14.35
C LYS A 13 3.05 -16.99 -14.99
N VAL A 14 2.51 -16.02 -14.26
CA VAL A 14 2.47 -14.63 -14.71
C VAL A 14 3.89 -14.05 -14.69
N ILE A 15 4.26 -13.36 -15.76
CA ILE A 15 5.48 -12.56 -15.84
C ILE A 15 5.10 -11.16 -15.37
N LEU A 16 5.74 -10.65 -14.32
CA LEU A 16 5.46 -9.33 -13.79
C LEU A 16 6.17 -8.26 -14.64
N PRO A 17 5.55 -7.08 -14.84
CA PRO A 17 6.15 -5.99 -15.60
C PRO A 17 7.32 -5.32 -14.84
N ILE A 18 7.35 -5.44 -13.52
CA ILE A 18 8.39 -4.91 -12.63
C ILE A 18 8.79 -5.96 -11.60
N ASP A 19 10.01 -5.82 -11.08
CA ASP A 19 10.48 -6.65 -9.97
C ASP A 19 9.66 -6.35 -8.71
N CYS A 20 9.19 -7.41 -8.04
CA CYS A 20 8.40 -7.30 -6.83
C CYS A 20 9.11 -8.01 -5.67
N HIS A 21 9.50 -7.24 -4.67
CA HIS A 21 10.15 -7.74 -3.46
C HIS A 21 9.13 -7.86 -2.33
N LEU A 22 8.97 -9.06 -1.79
CA LEU A 22 8.20 -9.25 -0.56
C LEU A 22 9.07 -8.94 0.64
N LEU A 23 8.64 -7.99 1.44
CA LEU A 23 9.30 -7.60 2.69
C LEU A 23 8.44 -8.02 3.87
N PHE A 24 9.08 -8.63 4.86
CA PHE A 24 8.46 -8.99 6.13
C PHE A 24 9.30 -8.33 7.23
N THR A 25 8.77 -7.26 7.80
CA THR A 25 9.38 -6.54 8.91
C THR A 25 9.08 -7.28 10.21
N LEU A 26 10.08 -7.38 11.10
CA LEU A 26 9.94 -8.09 12.39
C LEU A 26 9.77 -7.14 13.58
N SER A 27 10.13 -5.87 13.39
CA SER A 27 10.31 -4.89 14.46
C SER A 27 9.49 -3.61 14.21
N GLU A 28 8.40 -3.69 13.45
CA GLU A 28 7.44 -2.60 13.24
C GLU A 28 6.88 -2.12 14.59
N GLU A 29 6.45 -3.07 15.44
CA GLU A 29 5.87 -2.85 16.78
C GLU A 29 6.79 -2.09 17.77
N VAL A 30 8.08 -2.00 17.47
CA VAL A 30 9.08 -1.26 18.26
C VAL A 30 9.65 -0.05 17.50
N GLY A 31 8.99 0.35 16.42
CA GLY A 31 9.24 1.57 15.65
C GLY A 31 10.34 1.49 14.60
N VAL A 32 10.92 0.30 14.35
CA VAL A 32 12.00 0.12 13.36
C VAL A 32 11.42 -0.10 11.96
N GLY A 33 10.45 -1.01 11.84
CA GLY A 33 9.71 -1.22 10.60
C GLY A 33 10.59 -1.47 9.37
N ALA A 34 10.24 -0.83 8.26
CA ALA A 34 10.94 -0.94 6.97
C ALA A 34 12.20 -0.06 6.82
N SER A 35 12.67 0.61 7.89
CA SER A 35 13.76 1.60 7.84
C SER A 35 15.09 1.13 7.26
N ALA A 36 15.44 -0.15 7.41
CA ALA A 36 16.76 -0.69 7.04
C ALA A 36 16.75 -1.68 5.86
N VAL A 37 15.56 -2.07 5.37
CA VAL A 37 15.42 -3.23 4.46
C VAL A 37 15.27 -2.82 3.00
N LEU A 38 15.00 -1.54 2.73
CA LEU A 38 14.89 -1.05 1.37
C LEU A 38 16.28 -0.89 0.75
N HIS A 39 16.54 -1.75 -0.22
CA HIS A 39 17.66 -1.61 -1.15
C HIS A 39 17.33 -0.41 -2.05
N GLY A 40 18.27 0.49 -2.32
CA GLY A 40 18.03 1.79 -3.00
C GLY A 40 17.58 1.73 -4.46
N ASP A 41 16.92 0.65 -4.87
CA ASP A 41 16.35 0.38 -6.20
C ASP A 41 14.88 -0.04 -6.06
N VAL A 42 14.11 0.72 -5.29
CA VAL A 42 12.67 0.52 -5.07
C VAL A 42 11.98 1.84 -5.36
N SER A 43 11.05 1.88 -6.32
CA SER A 43 10.29 3.09 -6.65
C SER A 43 9.03 3.25 -5.78
N GLU A 44 8.43 2.14 -5.37
CA GLU A 44 7.13 2.09 -4.73
C GLU A 44 7.15 1.11 -3.54
N LEU A 45 6.51 1.53 -2.44
CA LEU A 45 6.29 0.72 -1.25
C LEU A 45 4.80 0.72 -0.92
N VAL A 46 4.14 -0.42 -1.10
CA VAL A 46 2.79 -0.65 -0.60
C VAL A 46 2.88 -1.45 0.70
N ALA A 47 2.77 -0.75 1.82
CA ALA A 47 2.67 -1.36 3.14
C ALA A 47 1.33 -2.11 3.25
N VAL A 48 1.38 -3.29 3.87
CA VAL A 48 0.20 -4.14 4.10
C VAL A 48 0.07 -4.38 5.58
N ASP A 49 -1.02 -3.91 6.19
CA ASP A 49 -1.26 -4.08 7.62
C ASP A 49 -2.74 -4.29 7.92
N ASN A 50 -3.09 -4.30 9.19
CA ASN A 50 -4.44 -4.31 9.69
C ASN A 50 -5.02 -2.89 9.71
N GLY A 51 -6.30 -2.78 9.38
CA GLY A 51 -7.11 -1.60 9.65
C GLY A 51 -8.00 -1.95 10.83
N THR A 52 -7.67 -1.43 12.01
CA THR A 52 -8.46 -1.72 13.21
C THR A 52 -9.80 -0.98 13.13
N ILE A 53 -10.90 -1.73 13.16
CA ILE A 53 -12.25 -1.18 13.14
C ILE A 53 -12.49 -0.40 14.45
N ALA A 54 -12.76 0.89 14.33
CA ALA A 54 -13.02 1.77 15.46
C ALA A 54 -14.11 2.80 15.12
N PRO A 55 -14.81 3.36 16.14
CA PRO A 55 -15.71 4.48 15.91
C PRO A 55 -15.00 5.64 15.21
N ASN A 56 -15.68 6.25 14.23
CA ASN A 56 -15.15 7.33 13.40
C ASN A 56 -14.00 6.94 12.46
N GLN A 57 -13.76 5.64 12.25
CA GLN A 57 -12.97 5.13 11.13
C GLN A 57 -13.88 4.58 10.04
N ASN A 58 -13.43 4.71 8.80
CA ASN A 58 -14.10 4.19 7.61
C ASN A 58 -13.46 2.88 7.12
N THR A 59 -12.79 2.16 8.01
CA THR A 59 -12.19 0.86 7.73
C THR A 59 -13.26 -0.12 7.25
N SER A 60 -12.98 -0.82 6.15
CA SER A 60 -13.89 -1.79 5.55
C SER A 60 -13.77 -3.13 6.25
N THR A 61 -14.90 -3.64 6.75
CA THR A 61 -14.95 -4.97 7.36
C THR A 61 -14.84 -6.09 6.33
N TYR A 62 -15.41 -5.89 5.14
CA TYR A 62 -15.55 -6.92 4.09
C TYR A 62 -14.63 -6.68 2.88
N GLY A 63 -14.00 -5.51 2.80
CA GLY A 63 -13.12 -5.10 1.71
C GLY A 63 -11.73 -4.71 2.18
N VAL A 64 -10.97 -4.09 1.27
CA VAL A 64 -9.66 -3.51 1.57
C VAL A 64 -9.80 -2.02 1.89
N THR A 65 -9.12 -1.55 2.92
CA THR A 65 -9.03 -0.10 3.20
C THR A 65 -7.75 0.44 2.60
N ILE A 66 -7.87 1.43 1.73
CA ILE A 66 -6.72 2.16 1.19
C ILE A 66 -6.56 3.41 2.06
N ALA A 67 -5.45 3.50 2.78
CA ALA A 67 -5.19 4.61 3.67
C ALA A 67 -4.77 5.84 2.88
N MET A 68 -5.37 6.98 3.18
CA MET A 68 -5.02 8.26 2.56
C MET A 68 -3.92 8.97 3.35
N GLN A 69 -3.83 8.69 4.66
CA GLN A 69 -2.89 9.32 5.58
C GLN A 69 -2.72 8.44 6.83
N ASP A 70 -1.53 8.47 7.40
CA ASP A 70 -1.24 7.99 8.75
C ASP A 70 -0.79 9.14 9.68
N SER A 71 -0.23 8.85 10.87
CA SER A 71 0.23 9.89 11.80
C SER A 71 1.40 10.74 11.29
N SER A 72 2.16 10.24 10.29
CA SER A 72 3.31 10.94 9.71
C SER A 72 2.91 11.93 8.61
N GLY A 73 1.79 11.66 7.93
CA GLY A 73 1.30 12.52 6.85
C GLY A 73 0.53 11.76 5.77
N PRO A 74 0.12 12.47 4.70
CA PRO A 74 -0.55 11.84 3.56
C PRO A 74 0.39 10.89 2.82
N PHE A 75 -0.16 9.80 2.30
CA PHE A 75 0.53 8.88 1.39
C PHE A 75 0.65 9.48 -0.02
N ASP A 76 1.44 8.84 -0.89
CA ASP A 76 1.64 9.31 -2.26
C ASP A 76 0.30 9.36 -3.02
N TRP A 77 0.00 10.53 -3.57
CA TRP A 77 -1.28 10.82 -4.22
C TRP A 77 -1.51 9.98 -5.47
N HIS A 78 -0.46 9.73 -6.25
CA HIS A 78 -0.56 8.99 -7.51
C HIS A 78 -0.71 7.49 -7.24
N LEU A 79 0.08 6.96 -6.29
CA LEU A 79 0.05 5.55 -5.92
C LEU A 79 -1.28 5.17 -5.27
N THR A 80 -1.77 5.98 -4.32
CA THR A 80 -3.09 5.73 -3.68
C THR A 80 -4.23 5.78 -4.69
N ARG A 81 -4.20 6.69 -5.66
CA ARG A 81 -5.20 6.74 -6.75
C ARG A 81 -5.09 5.59 -7.73
N SER A 82 -3.88 5.14 -8.04
CA SER A 82 -3.67 3.93 -8.85
C SER A 82 -4.31 2.71 -8.17
N LEU A 83 -4.07 2.53 -6.87
CA LEU A 83 -4.69 1.45 -6.08
C LEU A 83 -6.22 1.55 -6.02
N LEU A 84 -6.76 2.76 -5.82
CA LEU A 84 -8.21 3.00 -5.87
C LEU A 84 -8.79 2.66 -7.23
N LYS A 85 -8.12 3.05 -8.32
CA LYS A 85 -8.55 2.74 -9.68
C LYS A 85 -8.52 1.24 -9.94
N LEU A 86 -7.47 0.53 -9.52
CA LEU A 86 -7.41 -0.94 -9.62
C LEU A 86 -8.58 -1.60 -8.87
N ALA A 87 -8.91 -1.12 -7.67
CA ALA A 87 -10.03 -1.64 -6.91
C ALA A 87 -11.39 -1.37 -7.60
N GLN A 88 -11.59 -0.16 -8.10
CA GLN A 88 -12.82 0.25 -8.81
C GLN A 88 -13.02 -0.52 -10.12
N ASP A 89 -12.01 -0.54 -10.99
CA ASP A 89 -12.07 -1.16 -12.32
C ASP A 89 -12.30 -2.68 -12.24
N ASN A 90 -11.98 -3.30 -11.10
CA ASN A 90 -12.08 -4.75 -10.89
C ASN A 90 -13.15 -5.16 -9.88
N ASP A 91 -14.04 -4.25 -9.48
CA ASP A 91 -15.14 -4.53 -8.54
C ASP A 91 -14.61 -5.20 -7.24
N ILE A 92 -13.63 -4.55 -6.62
CA ILE A 92 -13.09 -4.92 -5.32
C ILE A 92 -13.71 -3.98 -4.30
N GLU A 93 -14.46 -4.56 -3.35
CA GLU A 93 -14.98 -3.83 -2.19
C GLU A 93 -13.81 -3.12 -1.47
N HIS A 94 -13.92 -1.80 -1.34
CA HIS A 94 -12.87 -1.00 -0.75
C HIS A 94 -13.41 0.25 -0.05
N SER A 95 -12.62 0.77 0.88
CA SER A 95 -12.87 2.06 1.51
C SER A 95 -11.62 2.93 1.52
N ARG A 96 -11.81 4.22 1.82
CA ARG A 96 -10.75 5.20 2.07
C ARG A 96 -10.79 5.61 3.53
N ASP A 97 -9.66 5.71 4.19
CA ASP A 97 -9.60 6.10 5.60
C ASP A 97 -8.35 6.93 5.94
N VAL A 98 -8.37 7.56 7.12
CA VAL A 98 -7.26 8.35 7.68
C VAL A 98 -6.92 7.85 9.08
N PHE A 99 -5.73 7.28 9.24
CA PHE A 99 -5.29 6.69 10.51
C PHE A 99 -4.48 7.69 11.35
N ARG A 100 -5.17 8.54 12.11
CA ARG A 100 -4.56 9.68 12.82
C ARG A 100 -3.48 9.33 13.86
N TYR A 101 -3.56 8.14 14.46
CA TYR A 101 -2.71 7.73 15.59
C TYR A 101 -1.87 6.48 15.31
N TYR A 102 -1.93 5.98 14.08
CA TYR A 102 -1.17 4.81 13.63
C TYR A 102 0.00 5.29 12.79
N ARG A 103 1.14 4.61 12.89
CA ARG A 103 2.35 4.90 12.13
C ARG A 103 2.68 3.68 11.30
N SER A 104 2.77 3.84 9.97
CA SER A 104 3.02 2.74 9.06
C SER A 104 4.52 2.44 8.87
N ASP A 105 4.81 1.25 8.34
CA ASP A 105 6.12 0.93 7.76
C ASP A 105 6.50 1.87 6.61
N GLY A 106 5.52 2.43 5.90
CA GLY A 106 5.74 3.47 4.89
C GLY A 106 6.38 4.73 5.49
N ALA A 107 5.91 5.16 6.66
CA ALA A 107 6.50 6.28 7.39
C ALA A 107 7.95 5.98 7.81
N ALA A 108 8.20 4.79 8.36
CA ALA A 108 9.54 4.39 8.78
C ALA A 108 10.54 4.36 7.61
N ALA A 109 10.09 3.94 6.43
CA ALA A 109 10.90 3.92 5.22
C ALA A 109 11.24 5.33 4.72
N VAL A 110 10.25 6.22 4.62
CA VAL A 110 10.46 7.60 4.15
C VAL A 110 11.35 8.39 5.13
N GLU A 111 11.10 8.28 6.44
CA GLU A 111 11.88 8.98 7.47
C GLU A 111 13.36 8.51 7.54
N ALA A 112 13.64 7.28 7.11
CA ALA A 112 15.01 6.77 6.98
C ALA A 112 15.78 7.39 5.79
N GLY A 113 15.13 8.23 4.98
CA GLY A 113 15.74 8.93 3.84
C GLY A 113 15.59 8.21 2.50
N ASN A 114 14.69 7.22 2.41
CA ASN A 114 14.41 6.56 1.14
C ASN A 114 13.53 7.47 0.25
N ASP A 115 13.98 7.70 -0.99
CA ASP A 115 13.23 8.43 -2.02
C ASP A 115 12.24 7.49 -2.70
N ILE A 116 11.12 7.21 -2.03
CA ILE A 116 10.14 6.19 -2.42
C ILE A 116 8.71 6.71 -2.32
N ARG A 117 7.82 6.15 -3.14
CA ARG A 117 6.38 6.39 -3.03
C ARG A 117 5.75 5.38 -2.08
N ALA A 118 5.26 5.86 -0.95
CA ALA A 118 4.61 5.01 0.04
C ALA A 118 3.08 5.05 -0.10
N ALA A 119 2.45 3.88 0.06
CA ALA A 119 1.02 3.72 0.29
C ALA A 119 0.77 2.64 1.35
N LEU A 120 -0.43 2.62 1.91
CA LEU A 120 -0.85 1.62 2.90
C LEU A 120 -2.21 1.04 2.51
N VAL A 121 -2.28 -0.30 2.50
CA VAL A 121 -3.51 -1.06 2.30
C VAL A 121 -3.75 -1.97 3.48
N CYS A 122 -4.99 -1.97 3.96
CA CYS A 122 -5.36 -2.58 5.22
C CYS A 122 -6.47 -3.62 5.02
N PHE A 123 -6.34 -4.77 5.71
CA PHE A 123 -7.49 -5.66 5.91
C PHE A 123 -8.22 -5.27 7.19
N GLY A 124 -9.56 -5.28 7.19
CA GLY A 124 -10.35 -5.07 8.39
C GLY A 124 -10.01 -6.06 9.52
N LEU A 125 -9.71 -5.51 10.70
CA LEU A 125 -9.40 -6.24 11.92
C LEU A 125 -10.21 -5.68 13.09
N ASP A 126 -10.69 -6.55 13.96
CA ASP A 126 -11.26 -6.18 15.25
C ASP A 126 -10.33 -6.63 16.38
N ALA A 127 -10.27 -5.83 17.45
CA ALA A 127 -9.51 -6.07 18.67
C ALA A 127 -8.00 -6.35 18.46
N SER A 128 -7.33 -5.49 17.67
CA SER A 128 -5.87 -5.49 17.52
C SER A 128 -5.15 -5.50 18.87
N HIS A 129 -4.06 -6.26 18.98
CA HIS A 129 -3.32 -6.54 20.23
C HIS A 129 -4.13 -7.25 21.33
N GLY A 130 -5.33 -7.74 21.00
CA GLY A 130 -6.21 -8.48 21.89
C GLY A 130 -6.58 -9.85 21.32
N TRP A 131 -7.87 -10.17 21.33
CA TRP A 131 -8.37 -11.35 20.61
C TRP A 131 -8.79 -10.95 19.20
N GLU A 132 -7.85 -11.06 18.27
CA GLU A 132 -8.01 -10.57 16.92
C GLU A 132 -9.04 -11.36 16.10
N ARG A 133 -9.86 -10.63 15.34
CA ARG A 133 -10.85 -11.21 14.42
C ARG A 133 -10.85 -10.45 13.10
N THR A 134 -10.93 -11.17 12.00
CA THR A 134 -11.00 -10.59 10.67
C THR A 134 -12.03 -11.32 9.82
N HIS A 135 -12.69 -10.61 8.91
CA HIS A 135 -13.55 -11.24 7.93
C HIS A 135 -12.72 -11.77 6.76
N LYS A 136 -12.99 -13.01 6.33
CA LYS A 136 -12.27 -13.64 5.22
C LYS A 136 -12.37 -12.82 3.93
N ASP A 137 -13.51 -12.17 3.69
CA ASP A 137 -13.72 -11.39 2.46
C ASP A 137 -12.77 -10.19 2.35
N SER A 138 -12.44 -9.55 3.48
CA SER A 138 -11.44 -8.48 3.52
C SER A 138 -10.05 -9.00 3.10
N LEU A 139 -9.65 -10.18 3.58
CA LEU A 139 -8.41 -10.83 3.13
C LEU A 139 -8.45 -11.23 1.64
N ILE A 140 -9.62 -11.63 1.12
CA ILE A 140 -9.79 -11.94 -0.31
C ILE A 140 -9.68 -10.66 -1.14
N ALA A 141 -10.35 -9.57 -0.74
CA ALA A 141 -10.30 -8.28 -1.41
C ALA A 141 -8.87 -7.73 -1.46
N LEU A 142 -8.17 -7.73 -0.33
CA LEU A 142 -6.75 -7.36 -0.24
C LEU A 142 -5.88 -8.25 -1.14
N THR A 143 -6.11 -9.57 -1.15
CA THR A 143 -5.36 -10.49 -2.02
C THR A 143 -5.59 -10.16 -3.49
N ARG A 144 -6.84 -9.88 -3.91
CA ARG A 144 -7.17 -9.49 -5.29
C ARG A 144 -6.48 -8.18 -5.68
N LEU A 145 -6.50 -7.18 -4.80
CA LEU A 145 -5.84 -5.89 -5.05
C LEU A 145 -4.32 -6.08 -5.22
N LEU A 146 -3.67 -6.85 -4.34
CA LEU A 146 -2.23 -7.12 -4.42
C LEU A 146 -1.84 -7.87 -5.71
N VAL A 147 -2.67 -8.83 -6.15
CA VAL A 147 -2.46 -9.54 -7.42
C VAL A 147 -2.51 -8.57 -8.60
N LEU A 148 -3.46 -7.64 -8.61
CA LEU A 148 -3.58 -6.64 -9.67
C LEU A 148 -2.43 -5.63 -9.63
N TYR A 149 -2.07 -5.14 -8.46
CA TYR A 149 -0.96 -4.21 -8.26
C TYR A 149 0.38 -4.82 -8.71
N MET A 150 0.70 -6.06 -8.36
CA MET A 150 1.92 -6.72 -8.83
C MET A 150 1.98 -6.89 -10.36
N GLN A 151 0.84 -6.83 -11.05
CA GLN A 151 0.74 -6.92 -12.50
C GLN A 151 0.62 -5.55 -13.19
N SER A 152 0.55 -4.45 -12.44
CA SER A 152 0.47 -3.12 -13.03
C SER A 152 1.83 -2.65 -13.52
N GLU A 153 1.83 -1.89 -14.61
CA GLU A 153 3.00 -1.12 -15.04
C GLU A 153 3.47 -0.17 -13.93
N PRO A 154 4.77 0.20 -13.90
CA PRO A 154 5.27 1.15 -12.93
C PRO A 154 4.54 2.49 -13.07
N LEU A 155 4.30 3.16 -11.94
CA LEU A 155 3.54 4.40 -11.91
C LEU A 155 4.19 5.50 -12.75
N PHE A 156 5.53 5.56 -12.72
CA PHE A 156 6.35 6.43 -13.54
C PHE A 156 7.56 5.67 -14.09
N ARG A 157 7.73 5.71 -15.41
CA ARG A 157 8.88 5.11 -16.09
C ARG A 157 10.18 5.81 -15.76
N ARG A 158 10.14 7.11 -15.40
CA ARG A 158 11.34 7.85 -14.98
C ARG A 158 12.00 7.28 -13.73
N ASP A 159 11.26 6.51 -12.93
CA ASP A 159 11.76 5.95 -11.67
C ASP A 159 12.71 4.75 -11.92
N GLN A 160 12.86 4.30 -13.18
CA GLN A 160 13.95 3.39 -13.60
C GLN A 160 15.35 4.00 -13.45
N GLN A 161 15.44 5.33 -13.30
CA GLN A 161 16.70 6.05 -13.10
C GLN A 161 16.65 6.79 -11.76
N ALA A 162 17.59 6.50 -10.87
CA ALA A 162 17.71 7.16 -9.57
C ALA A 162 17.75 8.70 -9.69
N LEU A 163 18.52 9.21 -10.66
CA LEU A 163 18.54 10.63 -11.03
C LEU A 163 18.24 10.74 -12.52
N GLY A 164 16.98 11.04 -12.85
CA GLY A 164 16.50 11.22 -14.21
C GLY A 164 15.91 12.63 -14.45
N PRO A 165 15.62 12.98 -15.71
CA PRO A 165 14.81 14.16 -16.01
C PRO A 165 13.41 14.02 -15.41
N VAL A 166 12.63 15.11 -15.37
CA VAL A 166 11.21 15.11 -14.90
C VAL A 166 10.40 13.97 -15.55
N GLY A 167 10.70 13.66 -16.81
CA GLY A 167 10.19 12.45 -17.46
C GLY A 167 8.66 12.48 -17.62
N ASP A 168 8.01 11.44 -17.11
CA ASP A 168 6.56 11.25 -17.13
C ASP A 168 5.86 11.65 -15.82
N LEU A 169 6.55 12.37 -14.93
CA LEU A 169 5.88 13.02 -13.81
C LEU A 169 4.81 13.99 -14.34
N PRO A 170 3.61 13.99 -13.73
CA PRO A 170 2.56 14.87 -14.17
C PRO A 170 2.99 16.31 -13.91
N PRO A 171 2.61 17.26 -14.79
CA PRO A 171 2.77 18.68 -14.49
C PRO A 171 2.05 18.96 -13.16
N ALA A 172 2.56 19.91 -12.37
CA ALA A 172 1.91 20.28 -11.11
C ALA A 172 0.45 20.71 -11.40
N GLU A 173 -0.50 19.83 -11.15
CA GLU A 173 -1.92 20.11 -11.29
C GLU A 173 -2.31 21.04 -10.15
N ILE A 174 -2.55 22.30 -10.48
CA ILE A 174 -3.27 23.22 -9.60
C ILE A 174 -4.74 22.80 -9.72
N GLU A 175 -5.18 21.79 -8.95
CA GLU A 175 -6.61 21.58 -8.78
C GLU A 175 -7.17 22.82 -8.07
N PRO A 176 -8.18 23.51 -8.64
CA PRO A 176 -8.82 24.61 -7.95
C PRO A 176 -9.48 24.02 -6.69
N LEU A 177 -9.20 24.66 -5.55
CA LEU A 177 -9.92 24.42 -4.30
C LEU A 177 -11.41 24.75 -4.55
N THR A 178 -12.20 23.77 -4.98
CA THR A 178 -13.66 23.87 -5.09
C THR A 178 -14.32 22.84 -4.20
#